data_AF-A0A7C2LL02-F1
#
_entry.id   AF-A0A7C2LL02-F1
#
_cell.length_a   1.000
_cell.length_b   1.000
_cell.length_c   1.000
_cell.angle_alpha   90.00
_cell.angle_beta   90.00
_cell.angle_gamma   90.00
#
_symmetry.space_group_name_H-M   'P 1'
#
loop_
_entity.id
_entity.type
_entity.pdbx_description
1 polymer ?
#
loop_
_entity_poly.entity_id
_entity_poly.type
_entity_poly.pdbx_seq_one_letter_code
_entity_poly.pdbx_strand_id
1 'polypeptide(L)'
;MEMKPTACVIRIESKLSAGAPLPPAGRFLVREYFAEFHLKLIEENVAAAGPEEVRVVKVRAPADVVVAGDIRDEAGNKQRPYYVYAREGEVWTLRFSPPGKGRWYARIYAKREEDERYDHTAAEFVIESEGAAGPVLR
;
A
#
# COMPACT_ATOMS: atom_id res chain seq x y z
N MET A 1 -30.87 -0.95 8.83
CA MET A 1 -29.55 -1.25 9.41
C MET A 1 -28.56 -0.26 8.79
N GLU A 2 -28.30 0.85 9.48
CA GLU A 2 -27.29 1.82 9.06
C GLU A 2 -25.91 1.29 9.44
N MET A 3 -25.05 1.03 8.45
CA MET A 3 -23.62 0.82 8.68
C MET A 3 -23.00 2.17 8.99
N LYS A 4 -22.54 2.36 10.24
CA LYS A 4 -21.71 3.51 10.61
C LYS A 4 -20.39 3.43 9.84
N PRO A 5 -19.97 4.49 9.12
CA PRO A 5 -18.63 4.52 8.56
C PRO A 5 -17.64 4.57 9.72
N THR A 6 -16.83 3.52 9.86
CA THR A 6 -15.67 3.51 10.73
C THR A 6 -14.71 4.57 10.20
N ALA A 7 -14.70 5.74 10.82
CA ALA A 7 -13.73 6.77 10.54
C ALA A 7 -12.35 6.24 10.94
N CYS A 8 -11.62 5.68 9.97
CA CYS A 8 -10.21 5.36 10.14
C CYS A 8 -9.47 6.68 10.34
N VAL A 9 -8.91 6.87 11.53
CA VAL A 9 -8.10 8.05 11.86
C VAL A 9 -6.77 7.90 11.12
N ILE A 10 -6.71 8.42 9.90
CA ILE A 10 -5.48 8.47 9.09
C ILE A 10 -4.53 9.48 9.76
N ARG A 11 -3.53 8.98 10.48
CA ARG A 11 -2.47 9.82 11.06
C ARG A 11 -1.45 10.11 9.97
N ILE A 12 -1.48 11.32 9.42
CA ILE A 12 -0.49 11.80 8.46
C ILE A 12 0.75 12.22 9.26
N GLU A 13 1.84 11.46 9.15
CA GLU A 13 3.15 11.89 9.70
C GLU A 13 3.92 12.60 8.58
N SER A 14 3.91 13.93 8.65
CA SER A 14 4.60 14.82 7.72
C SER A 14 6.12 14.82 7.97
N LYS A 15 6.87 14.69 6.88
CA LYS A 15 8.33 14.75 6.73
C LYS A 15 9.15 13.73 7.52
N LEU A 16 9.60 12.67 6.84
CA LEU A 16 10.81 11.97 7.26
C LEU A 16 11.65 11.56 6.04
N SER A 17 12.90 12.00 6.05
CA SER A 17 14.00 11.64 5.16
C SER A 17 14.28 10.13 5.18
N ALA A 18 15.12 9.66 4.25
CA ALA A 18 15.68 8.30 4.28
C ALA A 18 16.15 7.96 5.71
N GLY A 19 15.45 7.04 6.39
CA GLY A 19 15.62 6.77 7.82
C GLY A 19 14.36 6.93 8.68
N ALA A 20 13.20 7.30 8.11
CA ALA A 20 11.91 7.27 8.79
C ALA A 20 11.68 5.91 9.50
N PRO A 21 11.30 5.87 10.79
CA PRO A 21 10.88 4.62 11.42
C PRO A 21 9.73 4.00 10.62
N LEU A 22 9.88 2.71 10.31
CA LEU A 22 8.84 1.92 9.68
C LEU A 22 7.63 1.84 10.61
N PRO A 23 6.40 1.83 10.07
CA PRO A 23 5.23 1.63 10.91
C PRO A 23 5.27 0.25 11.57
N PRO A 24 4.68 0.09 12.77
CA PRO A 24 4.40 -1.22 13.33
C PRO A 24 3.65 -2.11 12.32
N ALA A 25 3.84 -3.43 12.41
CA ALA A 25 3.15 -4.40 11.55
C ALA A 25 1.63 -4.20 11.60
N GLY A 26 0.99 -4.30 10.44
CA GLY A 26 -0.45 -4.11 10.31
C GLY A 26 -0.93 -2.67 10.45
N ARG A 27 -0.03 -1.66 10.49
CA ARG A 27 -0.41 -0.24 10.43
C ARG A 27 -0.12 0.34 9.05
N PHE A 28 -1.12 1.01 8.48
CA PHE A 28 -0.99 1.81 7.28
C PHE A 28 -0.47 3.20 7.60
N LEU A 29 0.69 3.55 7.05
CA LEU A 29 1.29 4.86 7.22
C LEU A 29 1.11 5.68 5.95
N VAL A 30 0.35 6.76 6.06
CA VAL A 30 0.14 7.73 4.99
C VAL A 30 1.24 8.80 5.05
N ARG A 31 1.86 9.07 3.90
CA ARG A 31 2.93 10.06 3.73
C ARG A 31 2.38 11.36 3.12
N GLU A 32 3.20 12.40 3.10
CA GLU A 32 2.82 13.73 2.57
C GLU A 32 2.29 13.69 1.14
N TYR A 33 2.89 12.85 0.29
CA TYR A 33 2.50 12.67 -1.11
C TYR A 33 1.08 12.14 -1.28
N PHE A 34 0.52 11.45 -0.28
CA PHE A 34 -0.88 11.04 -0.33
C PHE A 34 -1.82 12.24 -0.42
N ALA A 35 -1.53 13.29 0.37
CA ALA A 35 -2.30 14.53 0.33
C ALA A 35 -1.95 15.37 -0.91
N GLU A 36 -0.66 15.42 -1.29
CA GLU A 36 -0.18 16.16 -2.47
C GLU A 36 -0.82 15.68 -3.77
N PHE A 37 -0.95 14.37 -3.95
CA PHE A 37 -1.64 13.76 -5.10
C PHE A 37 -3.15 13.63 -4.91
N HIS A 38 -3.72 14.25 -3.87
CA HIS A 38 -5.15 14.23 -3.55
C HIS A 38 -5.76 12.81 -3.48
N LEU A 39 -4.97 11.83 -3.02
CA LEU A 39 -5.46 10.47 -2.83
C LEU A 39 -6.47 10.43 -1.69
N LYS A 40 -7.46 9.55 -1.82
CA LYS A 40 -8.43 9.25 -0.75
C LYS A 40 -8.46 7.77 -0.48
N LEU A 41 -8.24 7.38 0.76
CA LEU A 41 -8.34 5.98 1.19
C LEU A 41 -9.82 5.57 1.16
N ILE A 42 -10.12 4.51 0.41
CA ILE A 42 -11.45 3.89 0.33
C ILE A 42 -11.49 2.65 1.22
N GLU A 43 -10.46 1.81 1.13
CA GLU A 43 -10.38 0.54 1.86
C GLU A 43 -8.95 0.31 2.32
N GLU A 44 -8.81 -0.10 3.58
CA GLU A 44 -7.55 -0.47 4.22
C GLU A 44 -7.69 -1.84 4.85
N ASN A 45 -7.26 -2.87 4.14
CA ASN A 45 -7.19 -4.23 4.64
C ASN A 45 -5.73 -4.71 4.69
N VAL A 46 -4.97 -4.09 5.60
CA VAL A 46 -3.52 -4.35 5.78
C VAL A 46 -3.20 -5.25 6.98
N ALA A 47 -4.17 -5.42 7.88
CA ALA A 47 -4.06 -6.25 9.08
C ALA A 47 -4.66 -7.67 8.91
N ALA A 48 -5.03 -8.07 7.69
CA ALA A 48 -5.60 -9.39 7.45
C ALA A 48 -4.71 -10.51 8.03
N ALA A 49 -5.28 -11.46 8.75
CA ALA A 49 -4.57 -12.66 9.22
C ALA A 49 -5.27 -13.89 8.64
N GLY A 50 -4.52 -14.83 8.07
CA GLY A 50 -5.07 -16.08 7.53
C GLY A 50 -4.41 -16.55 6.22
N PRO A 51 -4.61 -17.81 5.83
CA PRO A 51 -3.79 -18.54 4.85
C PRO A 51 -3.82 -17.98 3.41
N GLU A 52 -4.78 -17.12 3.07
CA GLU A 52 -4.84 -16.41 1.79
C GLU A 52 -4.37 -14.96 1.95
N GLU A 53 -3.19 -14.74 2.55
CA GLU A 53 -2.63 -13.45 3.02
C GLU A 53 -2.53 -12.33 1.96
N VAL A 54 -3.64 -11.93 1.35
CA VAL A 54 -3.72 -10.82 0.41
C VAL A 54 -4.17 -9.60 1.18
N ARG A 55 -3.28 -8.62 1.29
CA ARG A 55 -3.61 -7.28 1.77
C ARG A 55 -4.19 -6.47 0.63
N VAL A 56 -5.29 -5.77 0.90
CA VAL A 56 -5.98 -4.96 -0.10
C VAL A 56 -5.99 -3.51 0.35
N VAL A 57 -5.58 -2.62 -0.52
CA VAL A 57 -5.72 -1.18 -0.33
C VAL A 57 -6.46 -0.63 -1.54
N LYS A 58 -7.55 0.09 -1.31
CA LYS A 58 -8.24 0.85 -2.36
C LYS A 58 -8.09 2.32 -2.12
N VAL A 59 -7.69 3.05 -3.15
CA VAL A 59 -7.59 4.51 -3.12
C VAL A 59 -8.32 5.12 -4.30
N ARG A 60 -8.97 6.26 -4.07
CA ARG A 60 -9.42 7.15 -5.15
C ARG A 60 -8.27 8.08 -5.50
N ALA A 61 -8.02 8.27 -6.79
CA ALA A 61 -7.04 9.22 -7.30
C ALA A 61 -7.68 10.11 -8.38
N PRO A 62 -7.23 11.37 -8.52
CA PRO A 62 -7.57 12.20 -9.67
C PRO A 62 -7.26 11.52 -11.02
N ALA A 63 -7.90 12.00 -12.08
CA ALA A 63 -7.77 11.40 -13.41
C ALA A 63 -6.33 11.37 -13.93
N ASP A 64 -5.56 12.40 -13.63
CA ASP A 64 -4.16 12.63 -14.02
C ASP A 64 -3.13 11.96 -13.09
N VAL A 65 -3.58 11.19 -12.08
CA VAL A 65 -2.70 10.55 -11.11
C VAL A 65 -2.67 9.03 -11.33
N VAL A 66 -1.45 8.51 -11.42
CA VAL A 66 -1.17 7.08 -11.54
C VAL A 66 -0.70 6.55 -10.19
N VAL A 67 -1.35 5.47 -9.73
CA VAL A 67 -0.98 4.79 -8.48
C VAL A 67 -0.35 3.44 -8.81
N ALA A 68 0.73 3.09 -8.11
CA ALA A 68 1.36 1.79 -8.20
C ALA A 68 1.72 1.27 -6.81
N GLY A 69 2.06 -0.02 -6.72
CA GLY A 69 2.60 -0.58 -5.50
C GLY A 69 3.76 -1.54 -5.75
N ASP A 70 4.52 -1.82 -4.71
CA ASP A 70 5.43 -2.97 -4.66
C ASP A 70 5.48 -3.58 -3.26
N ILE A 71 5.96 -4.82 -3.19
CA ILE A 71 6.33 -5.49 -1.94
C ILE A 71 7.84 -5.81 -1.99
N ARG A 72 8.54 -5.56 -0.87
CA ARG A 72 9.99 -5.68 -0.76
C ARG A 72 10.41 -6.51 0.45
N ASP A 73 11.56 -7.17 0.34
CA ASP A 73 12.25 -7.81 1.48
C ASP A 73 13.04 -6.78 2.32
N GLU A 74 13.70 -7.25 3.39
CA GLU A 74 14.55 -6.43 4.26
C GLU A 74 15.79 -5.86 3.56
N ALA A 75 16.25 -6.50 2.49
CA ALA A 75 17.33 -5.98 1.64
C ALA A 75 16.84 -4.94 0.62
N GLY A 76 15.53 -4.69 0.54
CA GLY A 76 14.90 -3.74 -0.38
C GLY A 76 14.64 -4.28 -1.78
N ASN A 77 14.80 -5.58 -2.02
CA ASN A 77 14.54 -6.20 -3.31
C ASN A 77 13.04 -6.33 -3.55
N LYS A 78 12.58 -5.96 -4.75
CA LYS A 78 11.18 -6.11 -5.15
C LYS A 78 10.85 -7.57 -5.39
N GLN A 79 9.72 -8.00 -4.86
CA GLN A 79 9.26 -9.38 -4.98
C GLN A 79 8.08 -9.46 -5.95
N ARG A 80 8.36 -9.56 -7.25
CA ARG A 80 7.33 -9.95 -8.22
C ARG A 80 7.17 -11.47 -8.19
N PRO A 81 5.97 -12.03 -8.44
CA PRO A 81 4.69 -11.40 -8.83
C PRO A 81 3.73 -11.17 -7.64
N TYR A 82 4.26 -10.83 -6.47
CA TYR A 82 3.52 -10.84 -5.20
C TYR A 82 2.75 -9.56 -4.89
N TYR A 83 2.53 -8.75 -5.92
CA TYR A 83 1.73 -7.53 -5.86
C TYR A 83 1.10 -7.28 -7.24
N VAL A 84 -0.12 -6.75 -7.25
CA VAL A 84 -0.81 -6.29 -8.46
C VAL A 84 -1.61 -5.04 -8.14
N TYR A 85 -1.80 -4.18 -9.14
CA TYR A 85 -2.68 -3.04 -9.02
C TYR A 85 -3.46 -2.84 -10.31
N ALA A 86 -4.71 -2.40 -10.18
CA ALA A 86 -5.61 -2.14 -11.30
C ALA A 86 -6.42 -0.87 -11.04
N ARG A 87 -6.76 -0.16 -12.13
CA ARG A 87 -7.58 1.05 -12.11
C ARG A 87 -8.95 0.75 -12.71
N GLU A 88 -10.01 1.16 -12.02
CA GLU A 88 -11.38 1.17 -12.51
C GLU A 88 -11.96 2.58 -12.27
N GLY A 89 -12.08 3.36 -13.34
CA GLY A 89 -12.40 4.78 -13.24
C GLY A 89 -11.35 5.55 -12.43
N GLU A 90 -11.76 6.15 -11.32
CA GLU A 90 -10.87 6.87 -10.39
C GLU A 90 -10.38 6.00 -9.22
N VAL A 91 -10.78 4.73 -9.17
CA VAL A 91 -10.45 3.83 -8.07
C VAL A 91 -9.30 2.92 -8.47
N TRP A 92 -8.24 2.94 -7.66
CA TRP A 92 -7.10 2.04 -7.75
C TRP A 92 -7.23 0.97 -6.68
N THR A 93 -7.20 -0.30 -7.09
CA THR A 93 -7.15 -1.45 -6.17
C THR A 93 -5.75 -2.03 -6.20
N LEU A 94 -5.07 -2.03 -5.05
CA LEU A 94 -3.76 -2.63 -4.86
C LEU A 94 -3.88 -3.88 -4.00
N ARG A 95 -3.21 -4.95 -4.42
CA ARG A 95 -3.16 -6.22 -3.70
C ARG A 95 -1.71 -6.60 -3.46
N PHE A 96 -1.42 -7.06 -2.25
CA PHE A 96 -0.08 -7.47 -1.83
C PHE A 96 -0.17 -8.81 -1.12
N SER A 97 0.69 -9.76 -1.48
CA SER A 97 0.75 -11.06 -0.83
C SER A 97 2.19 -11.39 -0.45
N PRO A 98 2.53 -11.66 0.81
CA PRO A 98 3.92 -11.95 1.18
C PRO A 98 4.38 -13.27 0.52
N PRO A 99 5.59 -13.32 -0.08
CA PRO A 99 6.10 -14.52 -0.75
C PRO A 99 6.57 -15.63 0.19
N GLY A 100 6.35 -15.50 1.49
CA GLY A 100 6.65 -16.51 2.49
C GLY A 100 6.79 -15.90 3.88
N LYS A 101 7.19 -16.74 4.83
CA LYS A 101 7.46 -16.31 6.20
C LYS A 101 8.51 -15.20 6.24
N GLY A 102 8.23 -14.16 7.01
CA GLY A 102 9.15 -13.05 7.24
C GLY A 102 8.46 -11.70 7.33
N ARG A 103 9.29 -10.67 7.39
CA ARG A 103 8.84 -9.28 7.36
C ARG A 103 8.96 -8.74 5.94
N TRP A 104 7.87 -8.16 5.45
CA TRP A 104 7.76 -7.59 4.11
C TRP A 104 7.28 -6.15 4.16
N TYR A 105 7.76 -5.35 3.23
CA TYR A 105 7.47 -3.92 3.15
C TYR A 105 6.63 -3.65 1.91
N ALA A 106 5.36 -3.30 2.12
CA ALA A 106 4.48 -2.89 1.04
C ALA A 106 4.49 -1.37 0.92
N ARG A 107 4.70 -0.88 -0.30
CA ARG A 107 4.71 0.56 -0.60
C ARG A 107 3.72 0.88 -1.69
N ILE A 108 3.10 2.04 -1.57
CA ILE A 108 2.18 2.63 -2.52
C ILE A 108 2.82 3.93 -3.00
N TYR A 109 2.92 4.07 -4.32
CA TYR A 109 3.51 5.22 -4.98
C TYR A 109 2.42 5.95 -5.76
N ALA A 110 2.60 7.25 -5.91
CA ALA A 110 1.80 8.07 -6.79
C ALA A 110 2.70 8.98 -7.62
N LYS A 111 2.26 9.27 -8.84
CA LYS A 111 2.88 10.23 -9.75
C LYS A 111 1.80 10.85 -10.64
N ARG A 112 2.08 11.96 -11.30
CA ARG A 112 1.23 12.42 -12.40
C ARG A 112 1.47 11.59 -13.65
N GLU A 113 0.49 11.55 -14.55
CA GLU A 113 0.61 10.82 -15.82
C GLU A 113 1.79 11.31 -16.66
N GLU A 114 2.07 12.62 -16.62
CA GLU A 114 3.20 13.27 -17.31
C GLU A 114 4.57 13.00 -16.69
N ASP A 115 4.64 12.58 -15.42
CA ASP A 115 5.91 12.32 -14.74
C ASP A 115 6.54 11.02 -15.24
N GLU A 116 7.84 11.02 -15.51
CA GLU A 116 8.53 9.80 -15.97
C GLU A 116 8.74 8.75 -14.87
N ARG A 117 8.69 9.15 -13.59
CA ARG A 117 9.12 8.30 -12.47
C ARG A 117 8.16 8.34 -11.28
N TYR A 118 8.15 7.24 -10.53
CA TYR A 118 7.52 7.15 -9.21
C TYR A 118 8.54 7.55 -8.15
N ASP A 119 8.79 8.85 -8.02
CA ASP A 119 9.77 9.36 -7.06
C ASP A 119 9.20 9.48 -5.63
N HIS A 120 7.89 9.25 -5.48
CA HIS A 120 7.15 9.61 -4.28
C HIS A 120 6.40 8.40 -3.69
N THR A 121 6.73 8.08 -2.43
CA THR A 121 5.98 7.08 -1.65
C THR A 121 4.79 7.77 -1.00
N ALA A 122 3.58 7.41 -1.41
CA ALA A 122 2.33 7.96 -0.89
C ALA A 122 1.89 7.25 0.40
N ALA A 123 2.10 5.95 0.51
CA ALA A 123 1.83 5.20 1.73
C ALA A 123 2.71 3.96 1.82
N GLU A 124 2.88 3.44 3.03
CA GLU A 124 3.56 2.16 3.25
C GLU A 124 3.07 1.45 4.50
N PHE A 125 3.30 0.14 4.56
CA PHE A 125 2.97 -0.68 5.71
C PHE A 125 3.85 -1.92 5.77
N VAL A 126 3.95 -2.50 6.97
CA VAL A 126 4.71 -3.71 7.23
C VAL A 126 3.76 -4.91 7.32
N ILE A 127 4.10 -5.97 6.59
CA ILE A 127 3.42 -7.27 6.64
C ILE A 127 4.35 -8.24 7.37
N GLU A 128 3.89 -8.76 8.50
CA GLU A 128 4.52 -9.91 9.13
C GLU A 128 3.74 -11.16 8.73
N SER A 129 4.42 -12.09 8.09
CA SER A 129 3.86 -13.36 7.64
C SER A 129 4.53 -14.49 8.40
N GLU A 130 3.72 -15.37 8.98
CA GLU A 130 4.19 -16.62 9.59
C GLU A 130 3.92 -17.84 8.69
N GLY A 131 3.26 -17.62 7.55
CA GLY A 131 2.74 -18.67 6.67
C GLY A 131 3.70 -19.10 5.57
N ALA A 132 3.22 -20.05 4.76
CA ALA A 132 3.83 -20.38 3.48
C ALA A 132 3.71 -19.19 2.50
N ALA A 133 4.38 -19.30 1.35
CA ALA A 133 4.26 -18.30 0.29
C ALA A 133 2.78 -18.03 -0.04
N GLY A 134 2.39 -16.76 0.03
CA GLY A 134 1.07 -16.33 -0.41
C GLY A 134 0.88 -16.52 -1.91
N PRO A 135 -0.36 -16.38 -2.42
CA PRO A 135 -0.63 -16.56 -3.84
C PRO A 135 0.15 -15.59 -4.72
N VAL A 136 0.63 -16.10 -5.85
CA VAL A 136 1.06 -15.28 -6.98
C VAL A 136 -0.13 -14.48 -7.48
N LEU A 137 0.04 -13.16 -7.57
CA LEU A 137 -1.01 -12.26 -8.04
C LEU A 137 -0.89 -12.05 -9.55
N ARG A 138 -2.04 -12.01 -10.24
CA ARG A 138 -2.15 -11.81 -11.69
C ARG A 138 -3.19 -10.74 -11.99
#